data_AF-A0A369ZU38-F1
#
_entry.id   AF-A0A369ZU38-F1
#
_cell.length_a   1.000
_cell.length_b   1.000
_cell.length_c   1.000
_cell.angle_alpha   90.00
_cell.angle_beta   90.00
_cell.angle_gamma   90.00
#
_symmetry.space_group_name_H-M   'P 1'
#
loop_
_entity.id
_entity.type
_entity.pdbx_description
1 polymer ?
#
loop_
_entity_poly.entity_id
_entity_poly.type
_entity_poly.pdbx_seq_one_letter_code
_entity_poly.pdbx_strand_id
1 'polypeptide(L)'
;MKSKTSEFDFIESAVVLFAVIGFAYTLYSFLSFAWNDLSGLQIALAIFAWVILWEIIGAGFIFFYRIFTGRLVILQKLSNLLSKP
;
A
#
# COMPACT_ATOMS: atom_id res chain seq x y z
N MET A 1 -16.12 -9.78 24.06
CA MET A 1 -15.42 -8.76 23.25
C MET A 1 -14.73 -9.47 22.09
N LYS A 2 -15.34 -9.51 20.89
CA LYS A 2 -14.61 -9.92 19.68
C LYS A 2 -13.58 -8.83 19.38
N SER A 3 -12.33 -9.25 19.28
CA SER A 3 -11.14 -8.40 19.38
C SER A 3 -11.01 -7.47 18.18
N LYS A 4 -11.23 -6.16 18.36
CA LYS A 4 -11.00 -5.15 17.32
C LYS A 4 -9.56 -5.17 16.75
N THR A 5 -8.60 -5.76 17.47
CA THR A 5 -7.24 -6.03 16.99
C THR A 5 -7.22 -7.00 15.80
N SER A 6 -8.04 -8.05 15.79
CA SER A 6 -8.00 -9.05 14.70
C SER A 6 -8.56 -8.53 13.38
N GLU A 7 -9.52 -7.61 13.41
CA GLU A 7 -10.06 -6.96 12.20
C GLU A 7 -9.05 -5.97 11.60
N PHE A 8 -8.31 -5.27 12.47
CA PHE A 8 -7.24 -4.36 12.04
C PHE A 8 -6.08 -5.12 11.39
N ASP A 9 -5.64 -6.24 12.00
CA ASP A 9 -4.59 -7.11 11.44
C ASP A 9 -4.99 -7.74 10.09
N PHE A 10 -6.28 -8.07 9.92
CA PHE A 10 -6.79 -8.61 8.66
C PHE A 10 -6.77 -7.57 7.53
N ILE A 11 -7.17 -6.32 7.81
CA ILE A 11 -7.15 -5.24 6.81
C ILE A 11 -5.71 -4.92 6.40
N GLU A 12 -4.78 -4.85 7.36
CA GLU A 12 -3.37 -4.60 7.07
C GLU A 12 -2.75 -5.71 6.21
N SER A 13 -3.05 -6.97 6.54
CA SER A 13 -2.62 -8.13 5.74
C SER A 13 -3.21 -8.12 4.33
N ALA A 14 -4.49 -7.75 4.17
CA ALA A 14 -5.13 -7.64 2.86
C ALA A 14 -4.50 -6.53 2.01
N VAL A 15 -4.22 -5.36 2.59
CA VAL A 15 -3.55 -4.25 1.89
C VAL A 15 -2.16 -4.66 1.41
N VAL A 16 -1.37 -5.34 2.25
CA VAL A 16 -0.05 -5.87 1.86
C VAL A 16 -0.19 -6.87 0.72
N LEU A 17 -1.13 -7.80 0.80
CA LEU A 17 -1.36 -8.79 -0.26
C LEU A 17 -1.76 -8.12 -1.59
N PHE A 18 -2.67 -7.15 -1.56
CA PHE A 18 -3.04 -6.37 -2.75
C PHE A 18 -1.85 -5.60 -3.33
N ALA A 19 -0.99 -5.02 -2.50
CA ALA A 19 0.20 -4.32 -2.96
C ALA A 19 1.19 -5.28 -3.64
N VAL A 20 1.43 -6.46 -3.05
CA VAL A 20 2.31 -7.50 -3.63
C VAL A 20 1.76 -8.01 -4.96
N ILE A 21 0.47 -8.31 -5.03
CA ILE A 21 -0.17 -8.77 -6.27
C ILE A 21 -0.11 -7.67 -7.34
N GLY A 22 -0.42 -6.42 -6.98
CA GLY A 22 -0.33 -5.27 -7.89
C GLY A 22 1.10 -5.05 -8.41
N PHE A 23 2.09 -5.17 -7.53
CA PHE A 23 3.51 -5.08 -7.89
C PHE A 23 3.89 -6.16 -8.89
N ALA A 24 3.61 -7.43 -8.57
CA ALA A 24 3.93 -8.54 -9.44
C ALA A 24 3.22 -8.44 -10.80
N TYR A 25 1.93 -8.07 -10.81
CA TYR A 25 1.14 -7.91 -12.02
C TYR A 25 1.69 -6.79 -12.91
N THR A 26 1.93 -5.60 -12.33
CA THR A 26 2.45 -4.47 -13.11
C THR A 26 3.86 -4.71 -13.60
N LEU A 27 4.71 -5.40 -12.83
CA LEU A 27 6.04 -5.81 -13.26
C LEU A 27 5.98 -6.78 -14.44
N TYR A 28 5.15 -7.82 -14.34
CA TYR A 28 4.98 -8.80 -15.40
C TYR A 28 4.45 -8.16 -16.68
N SER A 29 3.39 -7.36 -16.57
CA SER A 29 2.78 -6.68 -17.71
C SER A 29 3.76 -5.70 -18.37
N PHE A 30 4.57 -5.01 -17.56
CA PHE A 30 5.62 -4.12 -18.03
C PHE A 30 6.76 -4.87 -18.73
N LEU A 31 7.30 -5.94 -18.13
CA LEU A 31 8.36 -6.75 -18.74
C LEU A 31 7.90 -7.43 -20.03
N SER A 32 6.65 -7.89 -20.08
CA SER A 32 6.07 -8.47 -21.29
C SER A 32 5.95 -7.46 -22.44
N PHE A 33 5.68 -6.18 -22.15
CA PHE A 33 5.70 -5.13 -23.16
C PHE A 33 7.14 -4.77 -23.55
N ALA A 34 7.99 -4.52 -22.55
CA ALA A 34 9.36 -4.07 -22.73
C ALA A 34 10.23 -5.07 -23.51
N TRP A 35 10.01 -6.38 -23.31
CA TRP A 35 10.77 -7.42 -24.00
C TRP A 35 10.45 -7.52 -25.51
N ASN A 36 9.23 -7.14 -25.91
CA ASN A 36 8.80 -7.24 -27.29
C ASN A 36 9.06 -5.96 -28.10
N ASP A 37 8.96 -4.80 -27.45
CA ASP A 37 8.88 -3.52 -28.17
C ASP A 37 10.03 -2.53 -27.88
N LEU A 38 10.92 -2.81 -26.91
CA LEU A 38 11.96 -1.87 -26.48
C LEU A 38 13.39 -2.39 -26.70
N SER A 39 14.29 -1.47 -27.01
CA SER A 39 15.73 -1.71 -27.01
C SER A 39 16.29 -1.83 -25.59
N GLY A 40 17.42 -2.51 -25.40
CA GLY A 40 17.99 -2.77 -24.06
C GLY A 40 18.19 -1.55 -23.16
N LEU A 41 18.56 -0.38 -23.73
CA LEU A 41 18.67 0.87 -22.98
C LEU A 41 17.31 1.40 -22.50
N GLN A 42 16.28 1.28 -23.35
CA GLN A 42 14.92 1.70 -23.01
C GLN A 42 14.32 0.79 -21.93
N ILE A 43 14.62 -0.50 -21.95
CA ILE A 43 14.22 -1.44 -20.89
C ILE A 43 14.81 -0.99 -19.55
N ALA A 44 16.12 -0.67 -19.49
CA ALA A 44 16.76 -0.22 -18.26
C ALA A 44 16.15 1.08 -17.70
N LEU A 45 15.91 2.08 -18.56
CA LEU A 45 15.27 3.34 -18.18
C LEU A 45 13.84 3.14 -17.68
N ALA A 46 13.09 2.24 -18.32
CA ALA A 46 11.70 2.01 -17.98
C ALA A 46 11.54 1.15 -16.72
N ILE A 47 12.47 0.20 -16.43
CA ILE A 47 12.58 -0.46 -15.12
C ILE A 47 12.85 0.60 -14.04
N PHE A 48 13.78 1.53 -14.28
CA PHE A 48 14.08 2.59 -13.32
C PHE A 48 12.87 3.48 -13.02
N ALA A 49 12.13 3.90 -14.05
CA ALA A 49 10.89 4.65 -13.89
C ALA A 49 9.80 3.86 -13.13
N TRP A 50 9.68 2.56 -13.40
CA TRP A 50 8.74 1.68 -12.71
C TRP A 50 9.06 1.53 -11.22
N VAL A 51 10.34 1.40 -10.85
CA VAL A 51 10.78 1.37 -9.44
C VAL A 51 10.42 2.68 -8.74
N ILE A 52 10.73 3.83 -9.34
CA ILE A 52 10.38 5.15 -8.76
C ILE A 52 8.87 5.28 -8.57
N LEU A 53 8.06 4.83 -9.53
CA LEU A 53 6.61 4.88 -9.43
C LEU A 53 6.10 4.07 -8.22
N TRP A 54 6.66 2.89 -7.99
CA TRP A 54 6.29 2.05 -6.85
C TRP A 54 6.77 2.59 -5.51
N GLU A 55 7.91 3.27 -5.45
CA GLU A 55 8.35 4.02 -4.27
C GLU A 55 7.35 5.13 -3.91
N ILE A 56 6.85 5.88 -4.91
CA ILE A 56 5.83 6.92 -4.71
C ILE A 56 4.51 6.32 -4.22
N ILE A 57 4.07 5.21 -4.83
CA ILE A 57 2.86 4.50 -4.41
C ILE A 57 3.01 4.01 -2.96
N GLY A 58 4.14 3.39 -2.62
CA GLY A 58 4.46 2.91 -1.27
C GLY A 58 4.47 4.03 -0.24
N ALA A 59 5.12 5.17 -0.54
CA ALA A 59 5.11 6.35 0.30
C ALA A 59 3.69 6.91 0.52
N GLY A 60 2.87 6.88 -0.53
CA GLY A 60 1.44 7.22 -0.46
C GLY A 60 0.69 6.31 0.51
N PHE A 61 0.85 4.98 0.40
CA PHE A 61 0.23 4.02 1.32
C PHE A 61 0.62 4.27 2.77
N ILE A 62 1.92 4.50 3.05
CA ILE A 62 2.41 4.80 4.40
C ILE A 62 1.78 6.09 4.93
N PHE A 63 1.70 7.13 4.10
CA PHE A 63 1.10 8.40 4.48
C PHE A 63 -0.39 8.26 4.80
N PHE A 64 -1.16 7.57 3.94
CA PHE A 64 -2.57 7.30 4.20
C PHE A 64 -2.77 6.45 5.45
N TYR A 65 -2.01 5.36 5.61
CA TYR A 65 -2.06 4.50 6.80
C TYR A 65 -1.86 5.31 8.08
N ARG A 66 -0.89 6.23 8.09
CA ARG A 66 -0.60 7.10 9.24
C ARG A 66 -1.75 8.08 9.54
N ILE A 67 -2.42 8.62 8.52
CA ILE A 67 -3.60 9.48 8.70
C ILE A 67 -4.77 8.69 9.29
N PHE A 68 -5.07 7.52 8.73
CA PHE A 68 -6.20 6.71 9.18
C PHE A 68 -6.00 6.18 10.60
N THR A 69 -4.82 5.66 10.93
CA THR A 69 -4.48 5.22 12.29
C THR A 69 -4.52 6.37 13.29
N GLY A 70 -3.95 7.53 12.95
CA GLY A 70 -4.02 8.72 13.81
C GLY A 70 -5.45 9.17 14.10
N ARG A 71 -6.32 9.18 13.08
CA ARG A 71 -7.74 9.51 13.23
C ARG A 71 -8.50 8.47 14.06
N LEU A 72 -8.22 7.17 13.87
CA LEU A 72 -8.82 6.10 14.66
C LEU A 72 -8.46 6.22 16.15
N VAL A 73 -7.21 6.53 16.47
CA VAL A 73 -6.77 6.76 17.86
C VAL A 73 -7.49 7.95 18.51
N ILE A 74 -7.70 9.04 17.77
CA ILE A 74 -8.43 10.22 18.26
C ILE A 74 -9.89 9.87 18.55
N LEU A 75 -10.56 9.20 17.61
CA LEU A 75 -11.96 8.77 17.77
C LEU A 75 -12.12 7.80 18.95
N GLN A 76 -11.14 6.92 19.15
CA GLN A 76 -11.14 5.97 20.26
C GLN A 76 -10.94 6.67 21.62
N LYS A 77 -10.07 7.69 21.69
CA LYS A 77 -9.94 8.55 22.88
C LYS A 77 -11.22 9.35 23.16
N LEU A 78 -11.85 9.91 22.13
CA LEU A 78 -13.11 10.66 22.25
C LEU A 78 -14.24 9.77 22.76
N SER A 79 -14.37 8.56 22.20
CA SER A 79 -15.33 7.56 22.68
C SER A 79 -15.12 7.21 24.15
N ASN A 80 -13.87 7.01 24.59
CA ASN A 80 -13.53 6.70 25.99
C ASN A 80 -13.78 7.88 26.95
N LEU A 81 -13.70 9.14 26.47
CA LEU A 81 -14.03 10.32 27.27
C LEU A 81 -15.55 10.50 27.43
N LEU A 82 -16.32 10.24 26.37
CA LEU A 82 -17.79 10.33 26.38
C LEU A 82 -18.49 9.18 27.11
N SER A 83 -17.78 8.08 27.37
CA SER A 83 -18.30 6.91 28.08
C SER A 83 -17.90 6.85 29.56
N LYS A 84 -17.17 7.85 30.06
CA LYS A 84 -17.00 8.03 31.51
C LYS A 84 -18.26 8.72 32.07
N PRO A 85 -18.86 8.17 33.14
CA PRO A 85 -20.02 8.77 33.80
C PRO A 85 -19.70 10.13 34.42
#